data_AF-A0A929NLW2-F1
#
_entry.id   AF-A0A929NLW2-F1
#
_cell.length_a   1.000
_cell.length_b   1.000
_cell.length_c   1.000
_cell.angle_alpha   90.00
_cell.angle_beta   90.00
_cell.angle_gamma   90.00
#
_symmetry.space_group_name_H-M   'P 1'
#
loop_
_entity.id
_entity.type
_entity.pdbx_description
1 polymer ?
#
loop_
_entity_poly.entity_id
_entity_poly.type
_entity_poly.pdbx_seq_one_letter_code
_entity_poly.pdbx_strand_id
1 'polypeptide(L)'
;MKIAVTVDGDNADAAVSAGFAESPFFALVDAKTLECRFVRNEGNGEPRKIAGLKAIKQLHQEPVSLILTGEMKPAIHSTCRQMGIRVYMNITGTLKEILKKLK
;
A
#
# COMPACT_ATOMS: atom_id res chain seq x y z
N MET A 1 5.86 -8.61 -10.91
CA MET A 1 4.55 -8.34 -10.25
C MET A 1 4.80 -7.18 -9.31
N LYS A 2 4.00 -6.11 -9.35
CA LYS A 2 4.23 -4.95 -8.47
C LYS A 2 3.32 -5.03 -7.24
N ILE A 3 3.91 -4.82 -6.07
CA ILE A 3 3.28 -4.86 -4.77
C ILE A 3 3.35 -3.46 -4.17
N ALA A 4 2.25 -2.94 -3.63
CA ALA A 4 2.25 -1.73 -2.83
C ALA A 4 2.17 -2.10 -1.35
N VAL A 5 3.05 -1.56 -0.53
CA VAL A 5 3.02 -1.70 0.94
C VAL A 5 2.79 -0.32 1.54
N THR A 6 1.78 -0.18 2.40
CA THR A 6 1.57 1.07 3.15
C THR A 6 2.63 1.21 4.22
N VAL A 7 3.34 2.34 4.28
CA VAL A 7 4.44 2.54 5.24
C VAL A 7 4.42 3.94 5.83
N ASP A 8 4.84 4.04 7.10
CA ASP A 8 4.87 5.30 7.85
C ASP A 8 6.10 6.17 7.55
N GLY A 9 6.99 5.71 6.68
CA GLY A 9 8.20 6.42 6.25
C GLY A 9 8.72 5.88 4.92
N ASP A 10 9.65 6.63 4.33
CA ASP A 10 10.21 6.39 2.99
C ASP A 10 11.54 5.60 3.02
N ASN A 11 11.68 4.69 3.98
CA ASN A 11 12.88 3.87 4.15
C ASN A 11 12.54 2.41 4.49
N ALA A 12 13.53 1.53 4.40
CA ALA A 12 13.33 0.09 4.58
C ALA A 12 12.93 -0.32 6.01
N ASP A 13 13.31 0.46 7.03
CA ASP A 13 12.99 0.17 8.43
C ASP A 13 11.64 0.80 8.85
N ALA A 14 10.96 1.50 7.94
CA ALA A 14 9.64 2.06 8.19
C ALA A 14 8.62 0.96 8.53
N ALA A 15 7.78 1.24 9.53
CA ALA A 15 6.68 0.38 9.92
C ALA A 15 5.59 0.36 8.84
N VAL A 16 4.91 -0.78 8.72
CA VAL A 16 3.69 -0.89 7.93
C VAL A 16 2.60 -0.04 8.59
N SER A 17 2.00 0.87 7.83
CA SER A 17 0.97 1.76 8.36
C SER A 17 -0.25 0.99 8.85
N ALA A 18 -0.82 1.45 9.96
CA ALA A 18 -2.02 0.88 10.55
C ALA A 18 -3.26 0.99 9.64
N GLY A 19 -3.31 1.96 8.73
CA GLY A 19 -4.44 2.17 7.83
C GLY A 19 -4.05 2.61 6.44
N PHE A 20 -4.74 2.09 5.42
CA PHE A 20 -4.45 2.37 4.02
C PHE A 20 -4.57 3.85 3.63
N ALA A 21 -5.69 4.49 3.97
CA ALA A 21 -5.98 5.86 3.56
C ALA A 21 -5.14 6.92 4.30
N GLU A 22 -4.72 6.60 5.53
CA GLU A 22 -3.96 7.48 6.42
C GLU A 22 -2.45 7.25 6.31
N SER A 23 -2.02 6.22 5.57
CA SER A 23 -0.61 5.98 5.31
C SER A 23 0.01 7.20 4.60
N PRO A 24 1.18 7.68 5.02
CA PRO A 24 1.85 8.80 4.35
C PRO A 24 2.53 8.38 3.04
N PHE A 25 2.93 7.10 2.92
CA PHE A 25 3.67 6.61 1.75
C PHE A 25 3.23 5.20 1.32
N PHE A 26 3.39 4.93 0.02
CA PHE A 26 3.41 3.57 -0.51
C PHE A 26 4.83 3.19 -0.91
N ALA A 27 5.32 2.06 -0.40
CA ALA A 27 6.49 1.39 -0.95
C ALA A 27 6.04 0.50 -2.12
N LEU A 28 6.44 0.85 -3.33
CA LEU A 28 6.16 0.10 -4.55
C LEU A 28 7.32 -0.86 -4.81
N VAL A 29 7.06 -2.15 -4.61
CA VAL A 29 8.05 -3.25 -4.66
C VAL A 29 7.86 -4.05 -5.93
N ASP A 30 8.95 -4.31 -6.66
CA ASP A 30 8.96 -5.35 -7.70
C ASP A 30 9.22 -6.72 -7.06
N ALA A 31 8.29 -7.66 -7.19
CA ALA A 31 8.40 -8.96 -6.56
C ALA A 31 9.53 -9.85 -7.12
N LYS A 32 10.11 -9.53 -8.29
CA LYS A 32 11.22 -10.28 -8.88
C LYS A 32 12.57 -9.77 -8.40
N THR A 33 12.75 -8.44 -8.37
CA THR A 33 14.03 -7.82 -8.01
C THR A 33 14.11 -7.41 -6.55
N LEU A 34 12.96 -7.29 -5.86
CA LEU A 34 12.79 -6.71 -4.53
C LEU A 34 13.23 -5.24 -4.44
N GLU A 35 13.45 -4.59 -5.58
CA GLU A 35 13.65 -3.15 -5.62
C GLU A 35 12.37 -2.46 -5.18
N CYS A 36 12.54 -1.43 -4.35
CA CYS A 36 11.44 -0.62 -3.85
C CYS A 36 11.67 0.85 -4.16
N ARG A 37 10.58 1.55 -4.48
CA ARG A 37 10.55 3.02 -4.53
C ARG A 37 9.38 3.53 -3.71
N PHE A 38 9.58 4.68 -3.09
CA PHE A 38 8.57 5.29 -2.24
C PHE A 38 7.84 6.38 -3.00
N VAL A 39 6.51 6.41 -2.84
CA VAL A 39 5.66 7.50 -3.32
C VAL A 39 4.83 8.01 -2.17
N ARG A 40 4.61 9.33 -2.11
CA ARG A 40 3.66 9.91 -1.16
C ARG A 40 2.25 9.44 -1.50
N ASN A 41 1.45 9.13 -0.50
CA ASN A 41 0.04 8.88 -0.68
C ASN A 41 -0.67 10.22 -0.95
N GLU A 42 -1.18 10.40 -2.17
CA GLU A 42 -1.84 11.63 -2.57
C GLU A 42 -3.16 11.89 -1.82
N GLY A 43 -3.75 10.84 -1.25
CA GLY A 43 -4.94 10.92 -0.40
C GLY A 43 -4.65 11.26 1.06
N ASN A 44 -3.39 11.26 1.50
CA ASN A 44 -3.05 11.55 2.88
C ASN A 44 -3.48 12.98 3.26
N GLY A 45 -4.05 13.15 4.46
CA GLY A 45 -4.58 14.45 4.94
C GLY A 45 -5.99 14.80 4.45
N GLU A 46 -6.55 14.07 3.48
CA GLU A 46 -7.93 14.25 3.04
C GLU A 46 -8.93 13.56 3.99
N PRO A 47 -10.22 13.95 3.98
CA PRO A 47 -11.27 13.18 4.63
C PRO A 47 -11.23 11.71 4.21
N ARG A 48 -11.36 10.79 5.17
CA ARG A 48 -11.06 9.35 5.01
C ARG A 48 -11.64 8.69 3.75
N LYS A 49 -12.86 9.05 3.35
CA LYS A 49 -13.51 8.55 2.13
C LYS A 49 -12.82 9.01 0.85
N ILE A 50 -12.42 10.29 0.80
CA ILE A 50 -11.71 10.91 -0.32
C ILE A 50 -10.28 10.37 -0.39
N ALA A 51 -9.61 10.30 0.77
CA ALA A 51 -8.27 9.76 0.91
C ALA A 51 -8.13 8.36 0.28
N GLY A 52 -9.01 7.43 0.66
CA GLY A 52 -8.97 6.06 0.15
C GLY A 52 -9.20 5.96 -1.36
N LEU A 53 -10.14 6.73 -1.91
CA LEU A 53 -10.42 6.72 -3.36
C LEU A 53 -9.26 7.32 -4.17
N LYS A 54 -8.64 8.40 -3.67
CA LYS A 54 -7.48 9.03 -4.31
C LYS A 54 -6.26 8.10 -4.29
N ALA A 55 -6.00 7.46 -3.16
CA ALA A 55 -4.97 6.43 -3.01
C ALA A 55 -5.15 5.25 -3.98
N ILE A 56 -6.37 4.71 -4.12
CA ILE A 56 -6.64 3.63 -5.08
C ILE A 56 -6.37 4.08 -6.52
N LYS A 57 -6.86 5.27 -6.90
CA LYS A 57 -6.65 5.82 -8.25
C LYS A 57 -5.16 5.98 -8.55
N GLN A 58 -4.39 6.51 -7.60
CA GLN A 58 -2.94 6.63 -7.69
C GLN A 58 -2.28 5.26 -7.91
N LEU A 59 -2.62 4.26 -7.08
CA LEU A 59 -2.05 2.91 -7.19
C LEU A 59 -2.51 2.15 -8.45
N HIS A 60 -3.63 2.52 -9.05
CA HIS A 60 -4.09 1.92 -10.31
C HIS A 60 -3.39 2.48 -11.54
N GLN A 61 -2.90 3.72 -11.46
CA GLN A 61 -2.01 4.28 -12.48
C GLN A 61 -0.63 3.60 -12.45
N GLU A 62 -0.30 2.96 -11.33
CA GLU A 62 0.82 2.02 -11.23
C GLU A 62 0.36 0.61 -11.61
N PRO A 63 1.22 -0.24 -12.21
CA PRO A 63 0.90 -1.64 -12.50
C PRO A 63 0.90 -2.52 -11.23
N VAL A 64 0.29 -2.04 -10.14
CA VAL A 64 0.16 -2.73 -8.84
C VAL A 64 -0.95 -3.76 -8.93
N SER A 65 -0.62 -4.99 -8.53
CA SER A 65 -1.56 -6.11 -8.49
C SER A 65 -1.87 -6.60 -7.07
N LEU A 66 -1.14 -6.11 -6.08
CA LEU A 66 -1.24 -6.52 -4.69
C LEU A 66 -0.97 -5.33 -3.76
N ILE A 67 -1.83 -5.11 -2.78
CA ILE A 67 -1.66 -4.15 -1.68
C ILE A 67 -1.50 -4.93 -0.37
N LEU A 68 -0.47 -4.57 0.40
CA LEU A 68 -0.22 -5.03 1.77
C LEU A 68 -0.42 -3.85 2.71
N THR A 69 -1.33 -3.98 3.68
CA THR A 69 -1.70 -2.88 4.59
C THR A 69 -2.08 -3.41 5.97
N GLY A 70 -2.07 -2.55 6.99
CA GLY A 70 -2.74 -2.83 8.27
C GLY A 70 -4.25 -3.00 8.06
N GLU A 71 -5.01 -1.91 8.12
CA GLU A 71 -6.46 -1.95 7.92
C GLU A 71 -6.90 -1.23 6.63
N MET A 72 -8.01 -1.70 6.06
CA MET A 72 -8.68 -1.05 4.94
C MET A 72 -10.20 -1.11 5.14
N LYS A 73 -10.90 -0.01 4.84
CA LYS A 73 -12.37 0.04 4.94
C LYS A 73 -13.02 -0.86 3.87
N PRO A 74 -14.14 -1.55 4.18
CA PRO A 74 -14.80 -2.47 3.24
C PRO A 74 -15.13 -1.87 1.87
N ALA A 75 -15.55 -0.60 1.83
CA ALA A 75 -15.85 0.10 0.57
C ALA A 75 -14.61 0.29 -0.32
N ILE A 76 -13.46 0.61 0.28
CA ILE A 76 -12.16 0.77 -0.41
C ILE A 76 -11.69 -0.60 -0.89
N HIS A 77 -11.78 -1.62 -0.02
CA HIS A 77 -11.42 -3.00 -0.36
C HIS A 77 -12.24 -3.56 -1.55
N SER A 78 -13.56 -3.32 -1.56
CA SER A 78 -14.44 -3.70 -2.67
C SER A 78 -14.03 -3.04 -3.99
N THR A 79 -13.65 -1.76 -3.92
CA THR A 79 -13.18 -1.00 -5.10
C THR A 79 -11.87 -1.57 -5.64
N CYS A 80 -10.88 -1.86 -4.78
CA CYS A 80 -9.63 -2.53 -5.19
C CYS A 80 -9.89 -3.85 -5.93
N ARG A 81 -10.81 -4.67 -5.40
CA ARG A 81 -11.16 -5.97 -5.99
C ARG A 81 -11.77 -5.81 -7.39
N GLN A 82 -12.66 -4.83 -7.58
CA GLN A 82 -13.26 -4.54 -8.90
C GLN A 82 -12.20 -4.10 -9.93
N MET A 83 -11.12 -3.48 -9.46
CA MET A 83 -9.99 -3.03 -10.28
C MET A 83 -8.91 -4.10 -10.48
N GLY A 84 -9.16 -5.33 -10.02
CA GLY A 84 -8.21 -6.45 -10.15
C GLY A 84 -7.02 -6.40 -9.19
N ILE A 85 -7.06 -5.52 -8.19
CA ILE A 85 -6.00 -5.38 -7.19
C ILE A 85 -6.34 -6.26 -5.98
N ARG A 86 -5.45 -7.23 -5.67
CA ARG A 86 -5.57 -8.05 -4.46
C ARG A 86 -5.16 -7.23 -3.24
N VAL A 87 -5.79 -7.45 -2.09
CA VAL A 87 -5.46 -6.75 -0.85
C VAL A 87 -5.29 -7.77 0.26
N TYR A 88 -4.20 -7.64 1.02
CA TYR A 88 -3.99 -8.34 2.28
C TYR A 88 -3.93 -7.32 3.41
N MET A 89 -4.77 -7.56 4.41
CA MET A 89 -4.91 -6.74 5.61
C MET A 89 -4.27 -7.45 6.80
N ASN A 90 -4.22 -6.76 7.95
CA ASN A 90 -3.58 -7.18 9.19
C ASN A 90 -2.08 -7.43 9.03
N ILE A 91 -1.45 -6.72 8.08
CA ILE A 91 -0.01 -6.75 7.91
C ILE A 91 0.63 -5.84 8.95
N THR A 92 1.60 -6.38 9.67
CA THR A 92 2.36 -5.69 10.73
C THR A 92 3.85 -5.91 10.53
N GLY A 93 4.65 -5.13 11.25
CA GLY A 93 6.12 -5.17 11.17
C GLY A 93 6.69 -4.05 10.30
N THR A 94 7.92 -4.23 9.83
CA THR A 94 8.63 -3.26 8.98
C THR A 94 8.64 -3.66 7.51
N LEU A 95 8.84 -2.69 6.61
CA LEU A 95 9.00 -2.98 5.17
C LEU A 95 10.09 -4.02 4.92
N LYS A 96 11.23 -3.94 5.63
CA LYS A 96 12.32 -4.90 5.57
C LYS A 96 11.91 -6.32 5.94
N GLU A 97 11.05 -6.49 6.94
CA GLU A 97 10.49 -7.80 7.30
C GLU A 97 9.55 -8.33 6.22
N ILE A 98 8.72 -7.47 5.64
CA ILE A 98 7.86 -7.82 4.51
C ILE A 98 8.69 -8.28 3.31
N LEU A 99 9.73 -7.53 2.94
CA LEU A 99 10.63 -7.88 1.83
C LEU A 99 11.34 -9.22 2.06
N LYS A 100 11.69 -9.56 3.31
CA LYS A 100 12.25 -10.88 3.65
C LYS A 100 11.24 -12.02 3.46
N LYS A 101 9.96 -11.79 3.76
CA LYS A 101 8.88 -12.78 3.59
C LYS A 101 8.46 -12.98 2.12
N LEU A 102 8.82 -12.04 1.25
CA LEU A 102 8.54 -12.11 -0.19
C LEU A 102 9.61 -12.87 -0.99
N LYS A 103 10.76 -13.16 -0.38
CA LYS A 103 11.78 -14.08 -0.94
C LYS A 103 11.29 -15.52 -0.91
#